data_AF-A0A537F269-F1
#
_entry.id   AF-A0A537F269-F1
#
_cell.length_a   1.000
_cell.length_b   1.000
_cell.length_c   1.000
_cell.angle_alpha   90.00
_cell.angle_beta   90.00
_cell.angle_gamma   90.00
#
_symmetry.space_group_name_H-M   'P 1'
#
loop_
_entity.id
_entity.type
_entity.pdbx_description
1 polymer ?
#
loop_
_entity_poly.entity_id
_entity_poly.type
_entity_poly.pdbx_seq_one_letter_code
_entity_poly.pdbx_strand_id
1 'polypeptide(L)'
;MTDGWRFSLARLSSGRMYVLYWPDVGRLLGRLWSNGAWSPEEAVAPSGTAVRGNAFAFGTGNNTVYAIWQENLSERLLFASRTGSWSAPETIGTAETNINPRWTASYDPLHEKWSLFYYNYTLNRVYQYSGAPGSWGQRTELSSTQAASSGMSIGSYYEASGVDASSYMLGVFWTQNDSASGRIELVFADEAIT
;
A
#
# COMPACT_ATOMS: atom_id res chain seq x y z
N MET A 1 -13.28 9.31 -16.94
CA MET A 1 -12.62 8.86 -15.70
C MET A 1 -13.20 9.72 -14.60
N THR A 2 -13.83 9.14 -13.59
CA THR A 2 -14.42 9.91 -12.50
C THR A 2 -13.31 10.46 -11.61
N ASP A 3 -13.30 11.78 -11.42
CA ASP A 3 -12.56 12.49 -10.37
C ASP A 3 -12.92 11.83 -9.03
N GLY A 4 -12.06 10.93 -8.58
CA GLY A 4 -12.13 10.35 -7.25
C GLY A 4 -11.00 10.96 -6.46
N TRP A 5 -11.31 11.93 -5.59
CA TRP A 5 -10.33 12.38 -4.60
C TRP A 5 -9.91 11.18 -3.75
N ARG A 6 -8.64 10.83 -3.82
CA ARG A 6 -8.03 9.74 -3.06
C ARG A 6 -6.83 10.28 -2.32
N PHE A 7 -6.71 9.90 -1.06
CA PHE A 7 -5.65 10.37 -0.20
C PHE A 7 -5.25 9.31 0.83
N SER A 8 -4.06 9.47 1.37
CA SER A 8 -3.52 8.71 2.49
C SER A 8 -2.86 9.69 3.46
N LEU A 9 -3.03 9.46 4.76
CA LEU A 9 -2.49 10.31 5.82
C LEU A 9 -1.40 9.57 6.57
N ALA A 10 -0.25 10.21 6.75
CA ALA A 10 0.81 9.74 7.62
C ALA A 10 0.91 10.67 8.83
N ARG A 11 0.74 10.12 10.04
CA ARG A 11 1.02 10.83 11.28
C ARG A 11 2.53 10.85 11.50
N LEU A 12 3.06 12.02 11.87
CA LEU A 12 4.46 12.24 12.19
C LEU A 12 4.62 12.70 13.65
N SER A 13 5.86 12.79 14.10
CA SER A 13 6.18 13.29 15.43
C SER A 13 5.69 14.74 15.65
N SER A 14 5.46 15.11 16.91
CA SER A 14 5.08 16.47 17.32
C SER A 14 3.81 17.03 16.65
N GLY A 15 2.82 16.17 16.36
CA GLY A 15 1.54 16.57 15.79
C GLY A 15 1.61 16.99 14.31
N ARG A 16 2.73 16.72 13.64
CA ARG A 16 2.86 16.90 12.18
C ARG A 16 2.11 15.79 11.46
N MET A 17 1.66 16.09 10.25
CA MET A 17 0.94 15.14 9.40
C MET A 17 1.33 15.34 7.95
N TYR A 18 1.41 14.27 7.20
CA TYR A 18 1.58 14.33 5.75
C TYR A 18 0.32 13.83 5.06
N VAL A 19 -0.17 14.59 4.08
CA VAL A 19 -1.20 14.13 3.17
C VAL A 19 -0.55 13.76 1.84
N LEU A 20 -0.74 12.52 1.44
CA LEU A 20 -0.45 12.02 0.10
C LEU A 20 -1.77 11.96 -0.66
N TYR A 21 -1.84 12.47 -1.89
CA TYR A 21 -3.05 12.47 -2.70
C TYR A 21 -2.74 12.32 -4.19
N TRP A 22 -3.70 11.75 -4.92
CA TRP A 22 -3.58 11.44 -6.35
C TRP A 22 -4.93 11.72 -7.02
N PRO A 23 -5.14 12.97 -7.49
CA PRO A 23 -6.44 13.41 -8.00
C PRO A 23 -6.78 12.75 -9.34
N ASP A 24 -5.76 12.44 -10.14
CA ASP A 24 -5.84 11.80 -11.44
C ASP A 24 -4.82 10.67 -11.59
N VAL A 25 -5.02 9.82 -12.61
CA VAL A 25 -3.94 8.93 -13.06
C VAL A 25 -2.81 9.81 -13.58
N GLY A 26 -1.61 9.61 -13.06
CA GLY A 26 -0.43 10.32 -13.53
C GLY A 26 0.26 11.18 -12.48
N ARG A 27 -0.45 11.69 -11.46
CA ARG A 27 0.15 12.54 -10.44
C ARG A 27 0.05 11.91 -9.05
N LEU A 28 1.16 11.93 -8.34
CA LEU A 28 1.21 11.63 -6.91
C LEU A 28 1.85 12.81 -6.19
N LEU A 29 1.06 13.43 -5.33
CA LEU A 29 1.34 14.73 -4.74
C LEU A 29 1.26 14.61 -3.23
N GLY A 30 1.92 15.53 -2.54
CA GLY A 30 1.76 15.61 -1.10
C GLY A 30 2.03 16.98 -0.52
N ARG A 31 1.59 17.12 0.72
CA ARG A 31 1.78 18.32 1.55
C ARG A 31 2.01 17.92 3.00
N LEU A 32 2.88 18.67 3.66
CA LEU A 32 3.17 18.53 5.08
C LEU A 32 2.35 19.57 5.86
N TRP A 33 1.59 19.12 6.84
CA TRP A 33 1.05 19.97 7.89
C TRP A 33 2.08 20.10 9.02
N SER A 34 2.44 21.35 9.34
CA SER A 34 3.29 21.67 10.49
C SER A 34 3.01 23.08 10.97
N ASN A 35 3.06 23.31 12.28
CA ASN A 35 2.92 24.64 12.89
C ASN A 35 1.64 25.40 12.45
N GLY A 36 0.53 24.68 12.30
CA GLY A 36 -0.76 25.30 11.97
C GLY A 36 -0.99 25.62 10.49
N ALA A 37 -0.10 25.17 9.57
CA ALA A 37 -0.24 25.42 8.15
C ALA A 37 0.20 24.21 7.29
N TRP A 38 -0.38 24.12 6.08
CA TRP A 38 0.08 23.21 5.04
C TRP A 38 1.26 23.82 4.26
N SER A 39 2.27 23.01 3.99
CA SER A 39 3.36 23.36 3.09
C SER A 39 2.87 23.55 1.65
N PRO A 40 3.71 24.14 0.77
CA PRO A 40 3.53 24.00 -0.66
C PRO A 40 3.38 22.54 -1.08
N GLU A 41 2.67 22.34 -2.18
CA GLU A 41 2.57 21.03 -2.86
C GLU A 41 3.93 20.59 -3.40
N GLU A 42 4.24 19.31 -3.24
CA GLU A 42 5.42 18.70 -3.82
C GLU A 42 5.05 17.43 -4.60
N ALA A 43 5.85 17.12 -5.63
CA ALA A 43 5.74 15.85 -6.34
C ALA A 43 6.39 14.74 -5.50
N VAL A 44 5.67 13.62 -5.33
CA VAL A 44 6.16 12.43 -4.64
C VAL A 44 6.83 11.48 -5.61
N ALA A 45 6.19 11.23 -6.75
CA ALA A 45 6.76 10.41 -7.81
C ALA A 45 7.69 11.24 -8.71
N PRO A 46 8.77 10.65 -9.27
CA PRO A 46 9.64 11.33 -10.21
C PRO A 46 8.89 11.85 -11.44
N SER A 47 9.41 12.93 -12.05
CA SER A 47 8.84 13.49 -13.28
C SER A 47 8.71 12.42 -14.37
N GLY A 48 7.57 12.41 -15.06
CA GLY A 48 7.24 11.41 -16.09
C GLY A 48 6.72 10.07 -15.54
N THR A 49 6.67 9.88 -14.23
CA THR A 49 6.10 8.67 -13.62
C THR A 49 4.58 8.77 -13.56
N ALA A 50 3.89 7.91 -14.30
CA ALA A 50 2.44 7.83 -14.22
C ALA A 50 2.00 6.90 -13.07
N VAL A 51 1.50 7.47 -11.97
CA VAL A 51 1.00 6.69 -10.83
C VAL A 51 -0.41 6.16 -11.09
N ARG A 52 -0.64 4.91 -10.68
CA ARG A 52 -1.88 4.15 -10.86
C ARG A 52 -2.68 4.12 -9.58
N GLY A 53 -3.92 4.59 -9.64
CA GLY A 53 -5.04 4.04 -8.86
C GLY A 53 -5.03 4.26 -7.34
N ASN A 54 -3.97 3.83 -6.64
CA ASN A 54 -3.83 3.79 -5.19
C ASN A 54 -2.38 4.12 -4.80
N ALA A 55 -2.22 4.76 -3.65
CA ALA A 55 -0.93 4.95 -2.99
C ALA A 55 -1.17 5.03 -1.47
N PHE A 56 -0.13 4.76 -0.69
CA PHE A 56 -0.22 4.76 0.77
C PHE A 56 0.95 5.54 1.35
N ALA A 57 0.66 6.38 2.33
CA ALA A 57 1.65 7.09 3.12
C ALA A 57 1.73 6.47 4.52
N PHE A 58 2.94 6.34 5.04
CA PHE A 58 3.22 5.85 6.37
C PHE A 58 4.12 6.82 7.11
N GLY A 59 3.89 6.94 8.42
CA GLY A 59 4.82 7.53 9.36
C GLY A 59 5.15 6.51 10.43
N THR A 60 6.40 6.49 10.89
CA THR A 60 6.90 5.47 11.82
C THR A 60 7.18 6.06 13.20
N GLY A 61 6.43 7.10 13.59
CA GLY A 61 6.60 7.81 14.86
C GLY A 61 7.70 8.88 14.86
N ASN A 62 8.47 9.00 13.77
CA ASN A 62 9.47 10.05 13.58
C ASN A 62 8.97 11.13 12.58
N ASN A 63 9.89 11.91 11.99
CA ASN A 63 9.58 12.94 11.00
C ASN A 63 9.74 12.48 9.54
N THR A 64 10.00 11.19 9.32
CA THR A 64 10.13 10.60 7.98
C THR A 64 8.77 10.16 7.48
N VAL A 65 8.44 10.53 6.24
CA VAL A 65 7.29 9.99 5.53
C VAL A 65 7.77 8.88 4.61
N TYR A 66 7.02 7.80 4.52
CA TYR A 66 7.24 6.74 3.54
C TYR A 66 6.04 6.67 2.61
N ALA A 67 6.26 6.46 1.32
CA ALA A 67 5.20 6.31 0.34
C ALA A 67 5.39 5.02 -0.43
N ILE A 68 4.27 4.31 -0.65
CA ILE A 68 4.18 3.18 -1.56
C ILE A 68 3.16 3.52 -2.64
N TRP A 69 3.51 3.29 -3.90
CA TRP A 69 2.60 3.48 -5.02
C TRP A 69 2.88 2.47 -6.13
N GLN A 70 1.98 2.41 -7.10
CA GLN A 70 2.15 1.57 -8.28
C GLN A 70 2.24 2.43 -9.54
N GLU A 71 3.14 2.08 -10.45
CA GLU A 71 3.18 2.66 -11.79
C GLU A 71 2.08 2.10 -12.70
N ASN A 72 1.54 2.93 -13.59
CA ASN A 72 0.39 2.59 -14.42
C ASN A 72 0.68 1.53 -15.49
N LEU A 73 1.78 1.68 -16.24
CA LEU A 73 2.08 0.81 -17.39
C LEU A 73 2.96 -0.39 -17.05
N SER A 74 4.00 -0.16 -16.24
CA SER A 74 4.97 -1.19 -15.84
C SER A 74 4.47 -2.05 -14.66
N GLU A 75 3.42 -1.58 -13.98
CA GLU A 75 2.81 -2.24 -12.81
C GLU A 75 3.78 -2.49 -11.65
N ARG A 76 4.91 -1.77 -11.66
CA ARG A 76 5.91 -1.78 -10.61
C ARG A 76 5.36 -1.15 -9.34
N LEU A 77 5.61 -1.80 -8.23
CA LEU A 77 5.38 -1.32 -6.89
C LEU A 77 6.64 -0.59 -6.43
N LEU A 78 6.51 0.67 -6.08
CA LEU A 78 7.60 1.57 -5.76
C LEU A 78 7.49 2.05 -4.31
N PHE A 79 8.65 2.25 -3.71
CA PHE A 79 8.81 2.77 -2.35
C PHE A 79 9.72 4.00 -2.35
N ALA A 80 9.38 5.04 -1.62
CA ALA A 80 10.28 6.15 -1.34
C ALA A 80 10.09 6.71 0.07
N SER A 81 11.10 7.43 0.55
CA SER A 81 11.06 8.09 1.86
C SER A 81 11.33 9.59 1.72
N ARG A 82 10.88 10.37 2.72
CA ARG A 82 11.02 11.82 2.77
C ARG A 82 11.48 12.28 4.15
N THR A 83 12.71 12.77 4.23
CA THR A 83 13.30 13.43 5.43
C THR A 83 13.49 14.94 5.25
N GLY A 84 13.10 15.46 4.09
CA GLY A 84 13.13 16.88 3.72
C GLY A 84 12.72 17.04 2.26
N SER A 85 13.27 16.19 1.40
CA SER A 85 12.86 15.91 0.03
C SER A 85 12.61 14.41 -0.15
N TRP A 86 11.93 14.02 -1.23
CA TRP A 86 11.75 12.61 -1.59
C TRP A 86 13.05 11.97 -2.06
N SER A 87 13.30 10.73 -1.63
CA SER A 87 14.38 9.89 -2.12
C SER A 87 14.11 9.41 -3.55
N ALA A 88 15.14 8.89 -4.21
CA ALA A 88 14.91 8.08 -5.40
C ALA A 88 14.02 6.87 -5.05
N PRO A 89 13.06 6.48 -5.91
CA PRO A 89 12.22 5.32 -5.64
C PRO A 89 13.00 4.01 -5.73
N GLU A 90 12.77 3.13 -4.77
CA GLU A 90 13.15 1.72 -4.81
C GLU A 90 12.02 0.91 -5.47
N THR A 91 12.38 -0.10 -6.27
CA THR A 91 11.39 -1.07 -6.78
C THR A 91 11.24 -2.22 -5.82
N ILE A 92 10.03 -2.41 -5.28
CA ILE A 92 9.67 -3.57 -4.45
C ILE A 92 9.52 -4.82 -5.34
N GLY A 93 8.81 -4.66 -6.47
CA GLY A 93 8.54 -5.74 -7.41
C GLY A 93 7.46 -5.36 -8.43
N THR A 94 6.96 -6.36 -9.16
CA THR A 94 5.87 -6.20 -10.15
C THR A 94 4.65 -7.00 -9.71
N ALA A 95 3.46 -6.39 -9.80
CA ALA A 95 2.23 -6.95 -9.23
C ALA A 95 1.30 -7.64 -10.24
N GLU A 96 1.35 -7.25 -11.52
CA GLU A 96 0.44 -7.72 -12.59
C GLU A 96 -1.05 -7.50 -12.25
N THR A 97 -1.39 -6.31 -11.77
CA THR A 97 -2.73 -6.00 -11.23
C THR A 97 -3.72 -5.51 -12.28
N ASN A 98 -3.33 -5.37 -13.55
CA ASN A 98 -4.16 -4.88 -14.65
C ASN A 98 -4.83 -3.51 -14.36
N ILE A 99 -5.70 -3.02 -15.25
CA ILE A 99 -6.24 -1.65 -15.29
C ILE A 99 -6.91 -1.18 -13.99
N ASN A 100 -7.34 -2.10 -13.13
CA ASN A 100 -8.00 -1.84 -11.87
C ASN A 100 -7.19 -2.44 -10.71
N PRO A 101 -6.12 -1.76 -10.24
CA PRO A 101 -5.28 -2.33 -9.20
C PRO A 101 -6.07 -2.57 -7.91
N ARG A 102 -5.84 -3.74 -7.30
CA ARG A 102 -6.39 -4.16 -6.01
C ARG A 102 -5.23 -4.55 -5.11
N TRP A 103 -4.83 -3.63 -4.25
CA TRP A 103 -3.74 -3.84 -3.30
C TRP A 103 -3.87 -2.88 -2.13
N THR A 104 -3.24 -3.27 -1.03
CA THR A 104 -3.20 -2.55 0.24
C THR A 104 -1.82 -2.73 0.86
N ALA A 105 -1.48 -1.86 1.80
CA ALA A 105 -0.24 -1.96 2.54
C ALA A 105 -0.46 -1.63 4.02
N SER A 106 0.38 -2.20 4.87
CA SER A 106 0.41 -1.92 6.30
C SER A 106 1.85 -1.88 6.78
N TYR A 107 2.08 -1.16 7.86
CA TYR A 107 3.37 -1.04 8.52
C TYR A 107 3.31 -1.70 9.89
N ASP A 108 4.29 -2.53 10.17
CA ASP A 108 4.55 -3.16 11.45
C ASP A 108 5.64 -2.39 12.20
N PRO A 109 5.28 -1.58 13.23
CA PRO A 109 6.24 -0.90 14.09
C PRO A 109 7.09 -1.81 15.00
N LEU A 110 6.68 -3.06 15.29
CA LEU A 110 7.48 -3.95 16.13
C LEU A 110 8.75 -4.42 15.40
N HIS A 111 8.60 -4.83 14.13
CA HIS A 111 9.70 -5.34 13.32
C HIS A 111 10.22 -4.33 12.30
N GLU A 112 9.65 -3.13 12.27
CA GLU A 112 9.96 -2.04 11.34
C GLU A 112 9.83 -2.43 9.85
N LYS A 113 8.82 -3.23 9.53
CA LYS A 113 8.58 -3.75 8.17
C LYS A 113 7.27 -3.28 7.59
N TRP A 114 7.22 -3.15 6.27
CA TRP A 114 5.99 -2.97 5.50
C TRP A 114 5.58 -4.31 4.91
N SER A 115 4.29 -4.57 4.92
CA SER A 115 3.68 -5.68 4.19
C SER A 115 2.69 -5.12 3.18
N LEU A 116 2.83 -5.59 1.95
CA LEU A 116 2.09 -5.16 0.78
C LEU A 116 1.36 -6.36 0.20
N PHE A 117 0.04 -6.29 0.17
CA PHE A 117 -0.84 -7.37 -0.29
C PHE A 117 -1.52 -6.95 -1.57
N TYR A 118 -1.53 -7.80 -2.58
CA TYR A 118 -2.12 -7.48 -3.87
C TYR A 118 -2.73 -8.69 -4.55
N TYR A 119 -3.74 -8.41 -5.35
CA TYR A 119 -4.32 -9.38 -6.26
C TYR A 119 -3.62 -9.34 -7.62
N ASN A 120 -3.09 -10.50 -8.04
CA ASN A 120 -2.46 -10.70 -9.34
C ASN A 120 -3.50 -11.22 -10.33
N TYR A 121 -3.80 -10.42 -11.37
CA TYR A 121 -4.82 -10.75 -12.36
C TYR A 121 -4.37 -11.83 -13.35
N THR A 122 -3.07 -12.01 -13.57
CA THR A 122 -2.53 -13.03 -14.47
C THR A 122 -2.77 -14.44 -13.91
N LEU A 123 -2.54 -14.62 -12.61
CA LEU A 123 -2.55 -15.93 -11.96
C LEU A 123 -3.76 -16.16 -11.06
N ASN A 124 -4.59 -15.14 -10.85
CA ASN A 124 -5.73 -15.15 -9.94
C ASN A 124 -5.34 -15.56 -8.51
N ARG A 125 -4.38 -14.83 -7.94
CA ARG A 125 -3.79 -15.13 -6.63
C ARG A 125 -3.60 -13.86 -5.81
N VAL A 126 -3.70 -13.99 -4.50
CA VAL A 126 -3.26 -12.96 -3.55
C VAL A 126 -1.81 -13.23 -3.18
N TYR A 127 -0.96 -12.24 -3.39
CA TYR A 127 0.46 -12.27 -3.09
C TYR A 127 0.84 -11.19 -2.08
N GLN A 128 1.99 -11.38 -1.45
CA GLN A 128 2.62 -10.46 -0.53
C GLN A 128 4.07 -10.15 -0.93
N TYR A 129 4.44 -8.89 -0.78
CA TYR A 129 5.82 -8.49 -0.51
C TYR A 129 5.92 -7.98 0.92
N SER A 130 7.00 -8.30 1.63
CA SER A 130 7.27 -7.73 2.95
C SER A 130 8.74 -7.37 3.08
N GLY A 131 9.05 -6.29 3.79
CA GLY A 131 10.42 -5.88 4.03
C GLY A 131 10.55 -4.44 4.50
N ALA A 132 11.77 -3.94 4.38
CA ALA A 132 12.16 -2.59 4.79
C ALA A 132 12.95 -1.92 3.66
N PRO A 133 13.19 -0.59 3.71
CA PRO A 133 13.96 0.11 2.68
C PRO A 133 15.31 -0.56 2.42
N GLY A 134 15.60 -0.90 1.16
CA GLY A 134 16.82 -1.59 0.76
C GLY A 134 16.85 -3.10 1.05
N SER A 135 15.79 -3.67 1.62
CA SER A 135 15.72 -5.09 2.01
C SER A 135 14.29 -5.62 1.91
N TRP A 136 13.79 -5.74 0.68
CA TRP A 136 12.51 -6.39 0.40
C TRP A 136 12.65 -7.90 0.22
N GLY A 137 11.78 -8.65 0.85
CA GLY A 137 11.65 -10.09 0.67
C GLY A 137 11.12 -10.47 -0.71
N GLN A 138 11.22 -11.75 -1.03
CA GLN A 138 10.66 -12.30 -2.25
C GLN A 138 9.12 -12.31 -2.20
N ARG A 139 8.50 -12.36 -3.38
CA ARG A 139 7.05 -12.52 -3.53
C ARG A 139 6.59 -13.83 -2.90
N THR A 140 5.61 -13.75 -2.00
CA THR A 140 5.01 -14.92 -1.31
C THR A 140 3.54 -15.06 -1.69
N GLU A 141 3.11 -16.26 -2.05
CA GLU A 141 1.69 -16.55 -2.31
C GLU A 141 0.95 -16.76 -0.99
N LEU A 142 -0.16 -16.05 -0.79
CA LEU A 142 -1.01 -16.21 0.38
C LEU A 142 -2.24 -17.08 0.10
N SER A 143 -2.87 -16.85 -1.05
CA SER A 143 -4.05 -17.60 -1.44
C SER A 143 -4.15 -17.70 -2.94
N SER A 144 -4.48 -18.90 -3.40
CA SER A 144 -5.15 -19.06 -4.68
C SER A 144 -6.58 -18.56 -4.54
N THR A 145 -7.05 -17.77 -5.51
CA THR A 145 -8.43 -17.31 -5.55
C THR A 145 -9.06 -17.70 -6.89
N GLN A 146 -10.36 -17.48 -7.02
CA GLN A 146 -10.99 -17.53 -8.33
C GLN A 146 -10.68 -16.26 -9.13
N ALA A 147 -10.99 -16.26 -10.43
CA ALA A 147 -10.82 -15.08 -11.27
C ALA A 147 -11.61 -13.89 -10.69
N ALA A 148 -10.89 -12.86 -10.25
CA ALA A 148 -11.50 -11.70 -9.65
C ALA A 148 -12.39 -10.96 -10.65
N SER A 149 -13.56 -10.56 -10.18
CA SER A 149 -14.40 -9.60 -10.86
C SER A 149 -14.00 -8.16 -10.48
N SER A 150 -14.62 -7.17 -11.13
CA SER A 150 -14.47 -5.76 -10.76
C SER A 150 -14.89 -5.45 -9.31
N GLY A 151 -15.61 -6.35 -8.64
CA GLY A 151 -16.09 -6.24 -7.26
C GLY A 151 -15.11 -6.72 -6.17
N MET A 152 -13.93 -7.25 -6.54
CA MET A 152 -12.91 -7.60 -5.55
C MET A 152 -12.36 -6.36 -4.85
N SER A 153 -12.24 -6.44 -3.53
CA SER A 153 -11.59 -5.48 -2.66
C SER A 153 -10.56 -6.21 -1.82
N ILE A 154 -9.47 -5.55 -1.44
CA ILE A 154 -8.46 -6.07 -0.52
C ILE A 154 -8.12 -5.00 0.49
N GLY A 155 -8.00 -5.39 1.75
CA GLY A 155 -7.69 -4.51 2.86
C GLY A 155 -6.78 -5.22 3.86
N SER A 156 -6.06 -4.41 4.64
CA SER A 156 -5.14 -4.90 5.67
C SER A 156 -5.07 -3.92 6.82
N TYR A 157 -4.76 -4.42 8.01
CA TYR A 157 -4.59 -3.59 9.20
C TYR A 157 -3.56 -4.23 10.14
N TYR A 158 -2.72 -3.38 10.72
CA TYR A 158 -1.73 -3.78 11.72
C TYR A 158 -2.40 -4.02 13.08
N GLU A 159 -1.90 -5.00 13.84
CA GLU A 159 -2.42 -5.46 15.14
C GLU A 159 -3.87 -5.99 15.10
N ALA A 160 -4.12 -7.05 14.35
CA ALA A 160 -5.36 -7.81 14.47
C ALA A 160 -5.46 -8.53 15.82
N SER A 161 -4.32 -9.01 16.34
CA SER A 161 -4.19 -9.54 17.71
C SER A 161 -2.72 -9.71 18.10
N GLY A 162 -2.44 -9.81 19.40
CA GLY A 162 -1.15 -10.30 19.90
C GLY A 162 -1.11 -11.82 19.92
N VAL A 163 -0.06 -12.40 19.34
CA VAL A 163 0.21 -13.85 19.41
C VAL A 163 1.01 -14.14 20.67
N ASP A 164 2.07 -13.36 20.91
CA ASP A 164 2.87 -13.35 22.12
C ASP A 164 3.57 -11.99 22.33
N ALA A 165 4.53 -11.89 23.27
CA ALA A 165 5.23 -10.65 23.60
C ALA A 165 6.17 -10.14 22.48
N SER A 166 6.47 -10.97 21.49
CA SER A 166 7.36 -10.71 20.36
C SER A 166 6.68 -10.87 19.01
N SER A 167 5.37 -11.14 18.97
CA SER A 167 4.69 -11.45 17.71
C SER A 167 3.25 -10.96 17.71
N TYR A 168 2.88 -10.30 16.62
CA TYR A 168 1.54 -9.80 16.36
C TYR A 168 1.00 -10.42 15.07
N MET A 169 -0.33 -10.54 14.98
CA MET A 169 -1.00 -10.86 13.72
C MET A 169 -1.31 -9.58 12.98
N LEU A 170 -0.96 -9.53 11.70
CA LEU A 170 -1.48 -8.57 10.76
C LEU A 170 -2.70 -9.18 10.07
N GLY A 171 -3.83 -8.48 10.16
CA GLY A 171 -5.09 -8.93 9.56
C GLY A 171 -5.14 -8.53 8.09
N VAL A 172 -5.44 -9.50 7.22
CA VAL A 172 -5.66 -9.29 5.78
C VAL A 172 -7.04 -9.82 5.43
N PHE A 173 -7.77 -9.08 4.61
CA PHE A 173 -9.06 -9.53 4.10
C PHE A 173 -9.26 -9.16 2.64
N TRP A 174 -10.04 -9.96 1.93
CA TRP A 174 -10.47 -9.63 0.58
C TRP A 174 -11.87 -10.14 0.28
N THR A 175 -12.53 -9.49 -0.67
CA THR A 175 -13.81 -9.96 -1.21
C THR A 175 -13.59 -10.75 -2.49
N GLN A 176 -14.32 -11.84 -2.66
CA GLN A 176 -14.33 -12.63 -3.90
C GLN A 176 -15.73 -13.09 -4.24
N ASN A 177 -15.95 -13.57 -5.46
CA ASN A 177 -17.20 -14.22 -5.84
C ASN A 177 -17.03 -15.74 -5.76
N ASP A 178 -17.98 -16.43 -5.13
CA ASP A 178 -18.07 -17.89 -5.17
C ASP A 178 -18.43 -18.39 -6.59
N SER A 179 -17.68 -19.38 -7.10
CA SER A 179 -17.94 -20.11 -8.35
C SER A 179 -19.35 -20.68 -8.48
N ALA A 180 -19.94 -21.14 -7.38
CA ALA A 180 -21.18 -21.91 -7.43
C ALA A 180 -22.41 -21.00 -7.41
N SER A 181 -22.37 -19.93 -6.62
CA SER A 181 -23.54 -19.06 -6.37
C SER A 181 -23.39 -17.63 -6.87
N GLY A 182 -22.17 -17.19 -7.24
CA GLY A 182 -21.87 -15.80 -7.60
C GLY A 182 -22.01 -14.81 -6.44
N ARG A 183 -22.14 -15.30 -5.20
CA ARG A 183 -22.24 -14.48 -3.99
C ARG A 183 -20.88 -13.91 -3.62
N ILE A 184 -20.91 -12.71 -3.01
CA ILE A 184 -19.71 -12.10 -2.43
C ILE A 184 -19.37 -12.84 -1.14
N GLU A 185 -18.14 -13.33 -1.06
CA GLU A 185 -17.53 -13.89 0.14
C GLU A 185 -16.49 -12.89 0.68
N LEU A 186 -16.42 -12.78 2.00
CA LEU A 186 -15.32 -12.11 2.70
C LEU A 186 -14.37 -13.18 3.23
N VAL A 187 -13.14 -13.16 2.74
CA VAL A 187 -12.08 -14.11 3.14
C VAL A 187 -11.09 -13.38 4.04
N PHE A 188 -10.64 -14.07 5.08
CA PHE A 188 -9.64 -13.58 6.02
C PHE A 188 -8.39 -14.45 5.92
N ALA A 189 -7.24 -13.82 6.01
CA ALA A 189 -5.97 -14.47 6.29
C ALA A 189 -5.25 -13.68 7.39
N ASP A 190 -4.53 -14.41 8.23
CA ASP A 190 -3.68 -13.85 9.26
C ASP A 190 -2.23 -14.07 8.85
N GLU A 191 -1.43 -13.01 8.87
CA GLU A 191 0.02 -13.10 8.75
C GLU A 191 0.61 -12.98 10.15
N ALA A 192 1.24 -14.05 10.63
CA ALA A 192 2.02 -13.99 11.85
C ALA A 192 3.32 -13.23 11.58
N ILE A 193 3.56 -12.13 12.30
CA ILE A 193 4.81 -11.39 12.18
C ILE A 193 5.71 -11.70 13.37
N THR A 194 6.91 -12.19 13.04
CA THR A 194 7.98 -12.63 13.94
C THR A 194 9.32 -12.02 13.57
#